data_AF-A0A8H5D2Y0-F1
#
_entry.id   AF-A0A8H5D2Y0-F1
#
_cell.length_a   1.000
_cell.length_b   1.000
_cell.length_c   1.000
_cell.angle_alpha   90.00
_cell.angle_beta   90.00
_cell.angle_gamma   90.00
#
_symmetry.space_group_name_H-M   'P 1'
#
loop_
_entity.id
_entity.type
_entity.pdbx_description
1 polymer ?
#
loop_
_entity_poly.entity_id
_entity_poly.type
_entity_poly.pdbx_seq_one_letter_code
_entity_poly.pdbx_strand_id
1 'polypeptide(L)'
;MALHAPKTILLHAVVATFSSELITIDELIHRPNRLPTELLLIIRAHLLSTLTIQLFQESTRALTEYEEGLQHLLCPDCISYNHDIYGPDIWQWQQFSGPCHCIQTHEKSSRSSISPQQFASPHHWLENHLSLQIARLSSTPSPPPSVWDVVTDVLHRHHCELFREDLDDFTAIQGTPLSPSGINVFYYRRVIDYYGTMKPRSPPSVRIRPLNSSLRFLEDKGIGQPREVGDTFRTDIILCRASRDLGLDLELMDIFSSPREPPAPTPSWVSCKPGTSDIPAHKAAFLRPFSNSPVLHGVVKAYSFLSTVLGAFVSMPVTIATLALTIVCFYSRPIALRVGV
;
A
#
# COMPACT_ATOMS: atom_id res chain seq x y z
N MET A 1 0.03 24.49 -0.10
CA MET A 1 0.00 23.40 0.89
C MET A 1 -0.02 22.08 0.14
N ALA A 2 0.65 21.05 0.65
CA ALA A 2 0.73 19.73 0.03
C ALA A 2 0.43 18.65 1.06
N LEU A 3 -0.26 17.61 0.63
CA LEU A 3 -0.45 16.38 1.39
C LEU A 3 0.78 15.51 1.18
N HIS A 4 1.41 15.08 2.27
CA HIS A 4 2.49 14.10 2.23
C HIS A 4 1.91 12.71 2.49
N ALA A 5 2.08 11.81 1.53
CA ALA A 5 1.64 10.42 1.67
C ALA A 5 2.85 9.48 1.52
N PRO A 6 2.99 8.44 2.36
CA PRO A 6 3.99 7.41 2.12
C PRO A 6 3.78 6.77 0.75
N LYS A 7 4.85 6.66 -0.04
CA LYS A 7 4.79 6.16 -1.42
C LYS A 7 4.13 4.78 -1.49
N THR A 8 4.49 3.88 -0.59
CA THR A 8 3.94 2.53 -0.54
C THR A 8 2.43 2.54 -0.32
N ILE A 9 1.93 3.34 0.62
CA ILE A 9 0.50 3.45 0.91
C ILE A 9 -0.27 3.96 -0.31
N LEU A 10 0.23 5.04 -0.94
CA LEU A 10 -0.40 5.62 -2.12
C LEU A 10 -0.50 4.59 -3.26
N LEU A 11 0.58 3.85 -3.55
CA LEU A 11 0.59 2.85 -4.61
C LEU A 11 -0.44 1.73 -4.35
N HIS A 12 -0.49 1.17 -3.13
CA HIS A 12 -1.44 0.11 -2.80
C HIS A 12 -2.89 0.61 -2.77
N ALA A 13 -3.13 1.81 -2.24
CA ALA A 13 -4.46 2.43 -2.21
C ALA A 13 -4.99 2.66 -3.63
N VAL A 14 -4.14 3.17 -4.53
CA VAL A 14 -4.49 3.35 -5.94
C VAL A 14 -4.83 2.01 -6.58
N VAL A 15 -4.00 0.97 -6.42
CA VAL A 15 -4.29 -0.37 -6.97
C VAL A 15 -5.59 -0.94 -6.41
N ALA A 16 -5.87 -0.73 -5.12
CA ALA A 16 -7.12 -1.17 -4.48
C ALA A 16 -8.36 -0.55 -5.14
N THR A 17 -8.26 0.65 -5.71
CA THR A 17 -9.38 1.28 -6.44
C THR A 17 -9.78 0.57 -7.72
N PHE A 18 -8.93 -0.31 -8.25
CA PHE A 18 -9.19 -1.12 -9.44
C PHE A 18 -9.72 -2.52 -9.12
N SER A 19 -9.91 -2.84 -7.84
CA SER A 19 -10.54 -4.10 -7.45
C SER A 19 -11.99 -4.17 -7.95
N SER A 20 -12.43 -5.37 -8.34
CA SER A 20 -13.80 -5.59 -8.82
C SER A 20 -14.85 -5.24 -7.76
N GLU A 21 -14.49 -5.45 -6.50
CA GLU A 21 -15.28 -5.21 -5.31
C GLU A 21 -15.53 -3.71 -5.13
N LEU A 22 -14.48 -2.88 -5.20
CA LEU A 22 -14.62 -1.43 -5.05
C LEU A 22 -15.32 -0.82 -6.26
N ILE A 23 -15.02 -1.29 -7.48
CA ILE A 23 -15.73 -0.86 -8.70
C ILE A 23 -17.23 -1.14 -8.57
N THR A 24 -17.60 -2.33 -8.08
CA THR A 24 -19.01 -2.69 -7.87
C THR A 24 -19.69 -1.77 -6.85
N ILE A 25 -19.02 -1.47 -5.73
CA ILE A 25 -19.55 -0.55 -4.72
C ILE A 25 -19.67 0.88 -5.29
N ASP A 26 -18.70 1.32 -6.08
CA ASP A 26 -18.75 2.63 -6.75
C ASP A 26 -19.91 2.70 -7.73
N GLU A 27 -20.15 1.65 -8.53
CA GLU A 27 -21.34 1.58 -9.39
C GLU A 27 -22.65 1.64 -8.60
N LEU A 28 -22.70 0.99 -7.43
CA LEU A 28 -23.86 1.05 -6.55
C LEU A 28 -24.05 2.45 -5.95
N ILE A 29 -22.98 3.19 -5.65
CA ILE A 29 -23.11 4.56 -5.13
C ILE A 29 -23.72 5.50 -6.19
N HIS A 30 -23.39 5.30 -7.46
CA HIS A 30 -23.87 6.16 -8.55
C HIS A 30 -25.30 5.83 -9.03
N ARG A 31 -25.82 4.64 -8.70
CA ARG A 31 -27.17 4.22 -9.09
C ARG A 31 -28.15 4.38 -7.93
N PRO A 32 -29.42 4.74 -8.21
CA PRO A 32 -30.45 4.77 -7.16
C PRO A 32 -30.62 3.35 -6.61
N ASN A 33 -30.26 3.17 -5.34
CA ASN A 33 -30.28 1.88 -4.67
C ASN A 33 -31.14 1.90 -3.43
N ARG A 34 -31.47 0.70 -2.93
CA ARG A 34 -32.29 0.53 -1.72
C ARG A 34 -31.55 0.94 -0.44
N LEU A 35 -30.21 0.97 -0.48
CA LEU A 35 -29.38 1.38 0.65
C LEU A 35 -29.13 2.89 0.62
N PRO A 36 -29.19 3.57 1.77
CA PRO A 36 -28.73 4.95 1.89
C PRO A 36 -27.27 5.12 1.43
N THR A 37 -26.99 6.19 0.69
CA THR A 37 -25.66 6.49 0.15
C THR A 37 -24.61 6.60 1.24
N GLU A 38 -24.98 7.08 2.42
CA GLU A 38 -24.10 7.21 3.59
C GLU A 38 -23.56 5.84 4.02
N LEU A 39 -24.40 4.80 4.03
CA LEU A 39 -23.97 3.44 4.35
C LEU A 39 -23.04 2.88 3.27
N LEU A 40 -23.35 3.14 1.98
CA LEU A 40 -22.49 2.70 0.89
C LEU A 40 -21.11 3.37 0.94
N LEU A 41 -21.03 4.65 1.31
CA LEU A 41 -19.75 5.35 1.49
C LEU A 41 -18.93 4.80 2.66
N ILE A 42 -19.58 4.42 3.77
CA ILE A 42 -18.91 3.76 4.90
C ILE A 42 -18.37 2.39 4.47
N ILE A 43 -19.19 1.60 3.77
CA ILE A 43 -18.78 0.29 3.24
C ILE A 43 -17.59 0.47 2.28
N ARG A 44 -17.67 1.43 1.36
CA ARG A 44 -16.58 1.76 0.42
C ARG A 44 -15.29 2.09 1.14
N ALA A 45 -15.33 2.97 2.16
CA ALA A 45 -14.15 3.38 2.90
C ALA A 45 -13.49 2.19 3.64
N HIS A 46 -14.30 1.36 4.32
CA HIS A 46 -13.78 0.15 4.98
C HIS A 46 -13.25 -0.88 3.99
N LEU A 47 -13.93 -1.08 2.87
CA LEU A 47 -13.50 -2.00 1.82
C LEU A 47 -12.16 -1.55 1.23
N LEU A 48 -12.03 -0.27 0.89
CA LEU A 48 -10.77 0.29 0.38
C LEU A 48 -9.61 0.07 1.36
N SER A 49 -9.80 0.44 2.63
CA SER A 49 -8.77 0.22 3.66
C SER A 49 -8.37 -1.26 3.78
N THR A 50 -9.36 -2.16 3.80
CA THR A 50 -9.13 -3.61 3.90
C THR A 50 -8.33 -4.13 2.70
N LEU A 51 -8.69 -3.72 1.48
CA LEU A 51 -8.00 -4.11 0.26
C LEU A 51 -6.58 -3.55 0.19
N THR A 52 -6.38 -2.29 0.60
CA THR A 52 -5.05 -1.68 0.69
C THR A 52 -4.14 -2.47 1.62
N ILE A 53 -4.63 -2.85 2.81
CA ILE A 53 -3.88 -3.68 3.78
C ILE A 53 -3.56 -5.06 3.20
N GLN A 54 -4.52 -5.70 2.51
CA GLN A 54 -4.31 -7.01 1.89
C GLN A 54 -3.24 -6.95 0.78
N LEU A 55 -3.36 -6.00 -0.14
CA LEU A 55 -2.37 -5.80 -1.21
C LEU A 55 -0.98 -5.48 -0.66
N PHE A 56 -0.92 -4.72 0.44
CA PHE A 56 0.33 -4.44 1.14
C PHE A 56 0.97 -5.71 1.70
N GLN A 57 0.18 -6.57 2.37
CA GLN A 57 0.66 -7.85 2.90
C GLN A 57 1.09 -8.82 1.78
N GLU A 58 0.35 -8.86 0.67
CA GLU A 58 0.70 -9.67 -0.49
C GLU A 58 2.00 -9.20 -1.14
N SER A 59 2.17 -7.89 -1.31
CA SER A 59 3.40 -7.31 -1.85
C SER A 59 4.59 -7.56 -0.93
N THR A 60 4.40 -7.46 0.39
CA THR A 60 5.44 -7.79 1.39
C THR A 60 5.88 -9.25 1.28
N ARG A 61 4.93 -10.18 1.15
CA ARG A 61 5.22 -11.60 0.98
C ARG A 61 5.92 -11.88 -0.34
N ALA A 62 5.43 -11.32 -1.44
CA ALA A 62 6.02 -11.49 -2.76
C ALA A 62 7.44 -10.90 -2.83
N LEU A 63 7.71 -9.80 -2.12
CA LEU A 63 9.05 -9.24 -1.99
C LEU A 63 9.97 -10.20 -1.24
N THR A 64 9.50 -10.77 -0.13
CA THR A 64 10.27 -11.74 0.67
C THR A 64 10.60 -12.97 -0.18
N GLU A 65 9.63 -13.52 -0.91
CA GLU A 65 9.84 -14.65 -1.83
C GLU A 65 10.83 -14.31 -2.95
N TYR A 66 10.78 -13.10 -3.49
CA TYR A 66 11.75 -12.64 -4.49
C TYR A 66 13.17 -12.59 -3.93
N GLU A 67 13.33 -12.07 -2.72
CA GLU A 67 14.62 -11.93 -2.04
C GLU A 67 15.19 -13.27 -1.60
N GLU A 68 14.36 -14.15 -1.06
CA GLU A 68 14.72 -15.54 -0.83
C GLU A 68 15.17 -16.18 -2.15
N GLY A 69 14.40 -15.99 -3.23
CA GLY A 69 14.77 -16.47 -4.57
C GLY A 69 16.15 -15.99 -5.03
N LEU A 70 16.50 -14.73 -4.75
CA LEU A 70 17.84 -14.18 -5.00
C LEU A 70 18.91 -14.82 -4.12
N GLN A 71 18.63 -15.03 -2.83
CA GLN A 71 19.57 -15.71 -1.92
C GLN A 71 19.84 -17.15 -2.35
N HIS A 72 18.84 -17.88 -2.84
CA HIS A 72 18.99 -19.24 -3.36
C HIS A 72 19.88 -19.34 -4.60
N LEU A 73 20.21 -18.21 -5.26
CA LEU A 73 21.22 -18.19 -6.31
C LEU A 73 22.66 -18.33 -5.75
N LEU A 74 22.84 -18.16 -4.43
CA LEU A 74 24.11 -18.25 -3.74
C LEU A 74 24.19 -19.51 -2.87
N CYS A 75 25.38 -20.08 -2.73
CA CYS A 75 25.62 -21.14 -1.74
C CYS A 75 25.67 -20.53 -0.32
N PRO A 76 25.50 -21.35 0.74
CA PRO A 76 25.52 -20.86 2.13
C PRO A 76 26.75 -20.02 2.47
N ASP A 77 27.94 -20.41 1.99
CA ASP A 77 29.18 -19.68 2.23
C ASP A 77 29.18 -18.29 1.57
N CYS A 78 28.68 -18.20 0.32
CA CYS A 78 28.52 -16.92 -0.37
C CYS A 78 27.47 -16.03 0.31
N ILE A 79 26.40 -16.60 0.85
CA ILE A 79 25.40 -15.85 1.62
C ILE A 79 26.06 -15.27 2.88
N SER A 80 26.76 -16.10 3.66
CA SER A 80 27.46 -15.66 4.87
C SER A 80 28.46 -14.55 4.55
N TYR A 81 29.28 -14.72 3.51
CA TYR A 81 30.23 -13.70 3.08
C TYR A 81 29.54 -12.36 2.74
N ASN A 82 28.47 -12.38 1.93
CA ASN A 82 27.77 -11.15 1.57
C ASN A 82 27.09 -10.51 2.79
N HIS A 83 26.56 -11.33 3.70
CA HIS A 83 25.99 -10.85 4.95
C HIS A 83 27.03 -10.16 5.84
N ASP A 84 28.24 -10.72 5.95
CA ASP A 84 29.32 -10.17 6.76
C ASP A 84 29.91 -8.88 6.16
N ILE A 85 29.97 -8.79 4.83
CA ILE A 85 30.56 -7.65 4.11
C ILE A 85 29.57 -6.51 3.90
N TYR A 86 28.33 -6.82 3.50
CA TYR A 86 27.33 -5.84 3.10
C TYR A 86 26.15 -5.72 4.06
N GLY A 87 26.00 -6.66 5.00
CA GLY A 87 24.85 -6.73 5.90
C GLY A 87 23.70 -7.60 5.37
N PRO A 88 22.60 -7.71 6.14
CA PRO A 88 21.45 -8.57 5.83
C PRO A 88 20.60 -8.08 4.65
N ASP A 89 20.74 -6.82 4.25
CA ASP A 89 19.95 -6.24 3.18
C ASP A 89 20.56 -6.60 1.81
N ILE A 90 19.94 -7.57 1.13
CA ILE A 90 20.36 -8.04 -0.21
C ILE A 90 20.43 -6.94 -1.26
N TRP A 91 19.62 -5.88 -1.11
CA TRP A 91 19.62 -4.74 -2.02
C TRP A 91 20.89 -3.89 -1.93
N GLN A 92 21.70 -4.10 -0.89
CA GLN A 92 22.97 -3.42 -0.70
C GLN A 92 24.17 -4.19 -1.24
N TRP A 93 23.98 -5.44 -1.69
CA TRP A 93 25.03 -6.33 -2.18
C TRP A 93 25.52 -5.91 -3.58
N GLN A 94 26.41 -4.93 -3.63
CA GLN A 94 26.86 -4.30 -4.89
C GLN A 94 27.50 -5.26 -5.90
N GLN A 95 28.13 -6.34 -5.42
CA GLN A 95 28.82 -7.32 -6.27
C GLN A 95 27.93 -8.49 -6.67
N PHE A 96 26.67 -8.53 -6.21
CA PHE A 96 25.75 -9.61 -6.54
C PHE A 96 25.28 -9.49 -8.01
N SER A 97 25.93 -10.26 -8.87
CA SER A 97 25.66 -10.27 -10.31
C SER A 97 24.85 -11.48 -10.77
N GLY A 98 24.50 -12.39 -9.85
CA GLY A 98 23.73 -13.59 -10.14
C GLY A 98 24.22 -14.83 -9.43
N PRO A 99 23.88 -16.01 -9.98
CA PRO A 99 24.19 -17.28 -9.35
C PRO A 99 25.68 -17.46 -9.10
N CYS A 100 26.04 -17.92 -7.90
CA CYS A 100 27.43 -18.21 -7.57
C CYS A 100 27.96 -19.39 -8.40
N HIS A 101 29.27 -19.38 -8.68
CA HIS A 101 29.92 -20.46 -9.42
C HIS A 101 29.84 -21.81 -8.70
N CYS A 102 29.67 -21.80 -7.38
CA CYS A 102 29.54 -23.01 -6.55
C CYS A 102 28.29 -23.84 -6.88
N ILE A 103 27.19 -23.20 -7.30
CA ILE A 103 25.92 -23.88 -7.60
C ILE A 103 25.84 -24.29 -9.08
N GLN A 104 26.41 -23.49 -9.99
CA GLN A 104 26.32 -23.73 -11.44
C GLN A 104 26.92 -25.07 -11.88
N THR A 105 27.87 -25.62 -11.14
CA THR A 105 28.51 -26.91 -11.46
C THR A 105 27.62 -28.13 -11.19
N HIS A 106 26.58 -27.98 -10.35
CA HIS A 106 25.80 -29.12 -9.85
C HIS A 106 24.43 -29.32 -10.50
N GLU A 107 23.80 -28.27 -11.04
CA GLU A 107 22.45 -28.37 -11.61
C GLU A 107 22.37 -27.71 -12.99
N LYS A 108 22.32 -28.53 -14.06
CA LYS A 108 21.83 -28.11 -15.40
C LYS A 108 20.30 -27.91 -15.39
N SER A 109 19.77 -27.34 -14.31
CA SER A 109 18.33 -27.25 -14.07
C SER A 109 17.78 -25.97 -14.67
N SER A 110 16.74 -26.12 -15.47
CA SER A 110 15.89 -25.10 -16.09
C SER A 110 15.08 -24.32 -15.05
N ARG A 111 15.73 -23.81 -14.00
CA ARG A 111 15.08 -22.98 -12.98
C ARG A 111 14.90 -21.56 -13.50
N SER A 112 13.77 -20.99 -13.11
CA SER A 112 13.27 -19.66 -13.42
C SER A 112 14.39 -18.61 -13.41
N SER A 113 14.53 -17.91 -14.53
CA SER A 113 15.48 -16.82 -14.76
C SER A 113 15.09 -15.59 -13.92
N ILE A 114 15.30 -15.64 -12.60
CA ILE A 114 15.28 -14.43 -11.77
C ILE A 114 16.54 -13.65 -12.12
N SER A 115 16.39 -12.47 -12.73
CA SER A 115 17.51 -11.59 -13.00
C SER A 115 17.78 -10.71 -11.77
N PRO A 116 18.96 -10.81 -11.14
CA PRO A 116 19.31 -10.06 -9.92
C PRO A 116 19.37 -8.55 -10.16
N GLN A 117 19.78 -8.15 -11.37
CA GLN A 117 19.98 -6.75 -11.73
C GLN A 117 18.73 -6.13 -12.38
N GLN A 118 17.59 -6.82 -12.34
CA GLN A 118 16.35 -6.31 -12.92
C GLN A 118 15.85 -5.07 -12.18
N PHE A 119 16.09 -4.97 -10.87
CA PHE A 119 15.58 -3.89 -10.04
C PHE A 119 16.71 -3.21 -9.25
N ALA A 120 16.82 -1.89 -9.40
CA ALA A 120 17.80 -1.09 -8.67
C ALA A 120 17.48 -0.94 -7.16
N SER A 121 16.21 -1.10 -6.77
CA SER A 121 15.77 -0.91 -5.39
C SER A 121 14.50 -1.73 -5.09
N PRO A 122 14.18 -1.95 -3.80
CA PRO A 122 12.93 -2.59 -3.39
C PRO A 122 11.69 -1.84 -3.89
N HIS A 123 11.74 -0.50 -3.94
CA HIS A 123 10.66 0.33 -4.47
C HIS A 123 10.47 0.15 -5.98
N HIS A 124 11.57 0.01 -6.74
CA HIS A 124 11.48 -0.25 -8.17
C HIS A 124 10.86 -1.63 -8.45
N TRP A 125 11.20 -2.64 -7.64
CA TRP A 125 10.52 -3.92 -7.67
C TRP A 125 9.02 -3.79 -7.38
N LEU A 126 8.64 -3.02 -6.35
CA LEU A 126 7.24 -2.83 -5.97
C LEU A 126 6.45 -2.14 -7.08
N GLU A 127 7.00 -1.10 -7.70
CA GLU A 127 6.37 -0.40 -8.82
C GLU A 127 6.10 -1.34 -9.99
N ASN A 128 7.09 -2.16 -10.36
CA ASN A 128 6.91 -3.17 -11.40
C ASN A 128 5.90 -4.25 -10.99
N HIS A 129 5.96 -4.73 -9.74
CA HIS A 129 5.03 -5.72 -9.20
C HIS A 129 3.58 -5.24 -9.29
N LEU A 130 3.31 -4.01 -8.82
CA LEU A 130 1.98 -3.41 -8.86
C LEU A 130 1.54 -3.06 -10.29
N SER A 131 2.46 -2.67 -11.17
CA SER A 131 2.15 -2.47 -12.60
C SER A 131 1.69 -3.77 -13.25
N LEU A 132 2.34 -4.90 -12.94
CA LEU A 132 1.91 -6.22 -13.40
C LEU A 132 0.56 -6.64 -12.80
N GLN A 133 0.26 -6.28 -11.55
CA GLN A 133 -1.05 -6.51 -10.95
C GLN A 133 -2.14 -5.70 -11.67
N ILE A 134 -1.91 -4.40 -11.90
CA ILE A 134 -2.82 -3.53 -12.66
C ILE A 134 -3.06 -4.09 -14.06
N ALA A 135 -2.02 -4.57 -14.74
CA ALA A 135 -2.14 -5.16 -16.07
C ALA A 135 -3.01 -6.43 -16.08
N ARG A 136 -3.09 -7.16 -14.96
CA ARG A 136 -3.99 -8.32 -14.82
C ARG A 136 -5.43 -7.91 -14.52
N LEU A 137 -5.62 -6.83 -13.78
CA LEU A 137 -6.94 -6.27 -13.47
C LEU A 137 -7.55 -5.54 -14.68
N SER A 138 -6.71 -4.88 -15.47
CA SER A 138 -7.10 -4.14 -16.67
C SER A 138 -7.14 -5.08 -17.86
N SER A 139 -8.31 -5.30 -18.45
CA SER A 139 -8.44 -6.09 -19.69
C SER A 139 -7.96 -5.35 -20.95
N THR A 140 -7.20 -4.27 -20.80
CA THR A 140 -6.78 -3.40 -21.91
C THR A 140 -5.61 -4.01 -22.68
N PRO A 141 -5.73 -4.15 -24.02
CA PRO A 141 -4.61 -4.62 -24.84
C PRO A 141 -3.47 -3.58 -24.88
N SER A 142 -2.26 -4.08 -24.62
CA SER A 142 -0.88 -3.55 -24.80
C SER A 142 -0.66 -2.07 -25.17
N PRO A 143 0.33 -1.39 -24.54
CA PRO A 143 1.22 -1.83 -23.44
C PRO A 143 0.56 -1.72 -22.05
N PRO A 144 0.99 -2.52 -21.05
CA PRO A 144 0.49 -2.39 -19.69
C PRO A 144 0.84 -1.00 -19.13
N PRO A 145 -0.11 -0.29 -18.51
CA PRO A 145 0.17 1.03 -17.94
C PRO A 145 1.15 0.91 -16.77
N SER A 146 2.01 1.91 -16.60
CA SER A 146 2.81 2.03 -15.38
C SER A 146 1.88 2.30 -14.20
N VAL A 147 2.21 1.77 -13.02
CA VAL A 147 1.49 2.10 -11.78
C VAL A 147 1.39 3.62 -11.57
N TRP A 148 2.39 4.40 -12.01
CA TRP A 148 2.39 5.85 -11.89
C TRP A 148 1.42 6.56 -12.84
N ASP A 149 1.18 6.00 -14.02
CA ASP A 149 0.16 6.52 -14.93
C ASP A 149 -1.22 6.39 -14.27
N VAL A 150 -1.44 5.26 -13.61
CA VAL A 150 -2.66 4.98 -12.86
C VAL A 150 -2.80 5.85 -11.62
N VAL A 151 -1.71 6.06 -10.85
CA VAL A 151 -1.69 7.00 -9.73
C VAL A 151 -2.08 8.41 -10.19
N THR A 152 -1.49 8.86 -11.30
CA THR A 152 -1.76 10.19 -11.85
C THR A 152 -3.23 10.32 -12.26
N ASP A 153 -3.78 9.33 -12.94
CA ASP A 153 -5.19 9.30 -13.33
C ASP A 153 -6.13 9.30 -12.12
N VAL A 154 -5.88 8.44 -11.13
CA VAL A 154 -6.70 8.38 -9.91
C VAL A 154 -6.63 9.70 -9.13
N LEU A 155 -5.45 10.27 -8.93
CA LEU A 155 -5.33 11.57 -8.27
C LEU A 155 -6.06 12.67 -9.04
N HIS A 156 -6.00 12.66 -10.36
CA HIS A 156 -6.72 13.63 -11.19
C HIS A 156 -8.25 13.53 -11.00
N ARG A 157 -8.79 12.31 -10.88
CA ARG A 157 -10.23 12.09 -10.54
C ARG A 157 -10.58 12.64 -9.16
N HIS A 158 -9.61 12.70 -8.24
CA HIS A 158 -9.73 13.32 -6.91
C HIS A 158 -9.31 14.80 -6.89
N HIS A 159 -9.19 15.45 -8.05
CA HIS A 159 -8.80 16.86 -8.18
C HIS A 159 -7.41 17.19 -7.63
N CYS A 160 -6.51 16.20 -7.67
CA CYS A 160 -5.15 16.28 -7.18
C CYS A 160 -4.14 15.96 -8.30
N GLU A 161 -2.90 16.37 -8.10
CA GLU A 161 -1.76 16.02 -8.94
C GLU A 161 -0.51 15.79 -8.07
N LEU A 162 0.43 15.01 -8.60
CA LEU A 162 1.73 14.79 -8.00
C LEU A 162 2.62 16.03 -8.13
N PHE A 163 3.47 16.26 -7.14
CA PHE A 163 4.50 17.30 -7.22
C PHE A 163 5.63 16.85 -8.15
N ARG A 164 5.95 17.67 -9.16
CA ARG A 164 6.85 17.27 -10.27
C ARG A 164 8.27 16.92 -9.82
N GLU A 165 8.80 17.63 -8.83
CA GLU A 165 10.15 17.38 -8.28
C GLU A 165 10.29 15.95 -7.76
N ASP A 166 9.22 15.38 -7.20
CA ASP A 166 9.27 14.02 -6.66
C ASP A 166 9.36 12.99 -7.81
N LEU A 167 8.76 13.24 -8.98
CA LEU A 167 8.87 12.35 -10.16
C LEU A 167 10.28 12.33 -10.75
N ASP A 168 10.96 13.48 -10.78
CA ASP A 168 12.29 13.59 -11.36
C ASP A 168 13.33 12.82 -10.50
N ASP A 169 13.16 12.83 -9.17
CA ASP A 169 13.97 12.01 -8.25
C ASP A 169 13.76 10.50 -8.45
N PHE A 170 12.55 10.06 -8.82
CA PHE A 170 12.28 8.64 -9.09
C PHE A 170 12.79 8.18 -10.45
N THR A 171 12.69 9.02 -11.48
CA THR A 171 13.11 8.68 -12.85
C THR A 171 14.62 8.77 -13.07
N ALA A 172 15.33 9.65 -12.34
CA ALA A 172 16.78 9.76 -12.41
C ALA A 172 17.53 8.46 -12.04
N ILE A 173 16.91 7.59 -11.24
CA ILE A 173 17.48 6.29 -10.83
C ILE A 173 17.42 5.26 -11.97
N GLN A 174 16.49 5.38 -12.93
CA GLN A 174 16.26 4.37 -13.97
C GLN A 174 17.18 4.49 -15.21
N GLY A 175 17.89 5.61 -15.41
CA GLY A 175 18.36 5.97 -16.76
C GLY A 175 19.87 6.08 -17.01
N THR A 176 20.74 6.14 -16.00
CA THR A 176 22.18 6.31 -16.25
C THR A 176 22.97 5.06 -15.89
N PRO A 177 23.48 4.27 -16.87
CA PRO A 177 24.47 3.27 -16.57
C PRO A 177 25.68 3.98 -15.96
N LEU A 178 25.89 3.75 -14.65
CA LEU A 178 27.00 4.35 -13.92
C LEU A 178 28.30 3.92 -14.61
N SER A 179 29.04 4.89 -15.13
CA SER A 179 30.38 4.65 -15.68
C SER A 179 31.25 3.94 -14.64
N PRO A 180 31.96 2.85 -14.99
CA PRO A 180 32.80 2.08 -14.06
C PRO A 180 33.87 2.90 -13.33
N SER A 181 34.18 4.12 -13.78
CA SER A 181 35.15 5.02 -13.14
C SER A 181 34.62 5.75 -11.89
N GLY A 182 33.34 5.62 -11.53
CA GLY A 182 32.73 6.26 -10.35
C GLY A 182 32.79 5.48 -9.04
N ILE A 183 33.42 4.30 -9.01
CA ILE A 183 33.41 3.35 -7.88
C ILE A 183 33.91 3.96 -6.56
N ASN A 184 34.83 4.94 -6.61
CA ASN A 184 35.36 5.59 -5.40
C ASN A 184 34.38 6.55 -4.70
N VAL A 185 33.43 7.15 -5.42
CA VAL A 185 32.47 8.10 -4.81
C VAL A 185 31.40 7.37 -4.00
N PHE A 186 31.03 6.16 -4.43
CA PHE A 186 30.04 5.35 -3.72
C PHE A 186 30.57 4.76 -2.41
N TYR A 187 31.85 4.40 -2.36
CA TYR A 187 32.47 3.90 -1.12
C TYR A 187 32.48 4.98 -0.03
N TYR A 188 32.88 6.22 -0.36
CA TYR A 188 32.92 7.32 0.61
C TYR A 188 31.52 7.77 1.08
N ARG A 189 30.52 7.84 0.19
CA ARG A 189 29.16 8.22 0.59
C ARG A 189 28.52 7.19 1.54
N ARG A 190 28.84 5.90 1.40
CA ARG A 190 28.31 4.82 2.26
C ARG A 190 29.06 4.64 3.57
N VAL A 191 30.39 4.85 3.59
CA VAL A 191 31.15 4.85 4.85
C VAL A 191 30.66 6.00 5.76
N ILE A 192 30.27 7.14 5.18
CA ILE A 192 29.60 8.21 5.92
C ILE A 192 28.21 7.80 6.41
N ASP A 193 27.42 7.05 5.63
CA ASP A 193 26.12 6.53 6.08
C ASP A 193 26.25 5.41 7.15
N TYR A 194 27.35 4.65 7.18
CA TYR A 194 27.57 3.56 8.15
C TYR A 194 28.16 4.05 9.49
N TYR A 195 29.02 5.09 9.46
CA TYR A 195 29.67 5.65 10.66
C TYR A 195 29.08 7.00 11.12
N GLY A 196 28.40 7.73 10.24
CA GLY A 196 27.65 8.93 10.59
C GLY A 196 26.27 8.52 11.08
N THR A 197 25.92 8.93 12.29
CA THR A 197 24.60 8.78 12.93
C THR A 197 23.50 8.48 11.92
N MET A 198 23.09 7.21 11.81
CA MET A 198 22.01 6.78 10.93
C MET A 198 20.73 7.49 11.36
N LYS A 199 20.52 8.71 10.86
CA LYS A 199 19.19 9.28 10.86
C LYS A 199 18.38 8.31 10.00
N PRO A 200 17.37 7.63 10.57
CA PRO A 200 16.54 6.75 9.78
C PRO A 200 16.09 7.55 8.57
N ARG A 201 16.42 7.06 7.36
CA ARG A 201 15.93 7.69 6.14
C ARG A 201 14.42 7.68 6.28
N SER A 202 13.82 8.87 6.34
CA SER A 202 12.38 8.99 6.32
C SER A 202 11.88 8.19 5.11
N PRO A 203 10.85 7.35 5.27
CA PRO A 203 10.31 6.57 4.16
C PRO A 203 9.98 7.53 3.02
N PRO A 204 10.19 7.12 1.75
CA PRO A 204 9.95 8.01 0.63
C PRO A 204 8.49 8.45 0.65
N SER A 205 8.29 9.75 0.86
CA SER A 205 6.99 10.39 0.85
C SER A 205 6.77 11.08 -0.49
N VAL A 206 5.54 11.03 -1.00
CA VAL A 206 5.13 11.73 -2.21
C VAL A 206 4.30 12.94 -1.80
N ARG A 207 4.57 14.09 -2.41
CA ARG A 207 3.78 15.31 -2.23
C ARG A 207 2.65 15.36 -3.25
N ILE A 208 1.44 15.52 -2.75
CA ILE A 208 0.20 15.65 -3.52
C ILE A 208 -0.31 17.07 -3.33
N ARG A 209 -0.70 17.75 -4.41
CA ARG A 209 -1.33 19.07 -4.36
C ARG A 209 -2.63 19.10 -5.17
N PRO A 210 -3.57 20.01 -4.87
CA PRO A 210 -4.76 20.18 -5.69
C PRO A 210 -4.41 20.64 -7.11
N LEU A 211 -5.26 20.28 -8.07
CA LEU A 211 -5.23 20.85 -9.41
C LEU A 211 -5.60 22.35 -9.36
N ASN A 212 -4.83 23.16 -10.06
CA ASN A 212 -5.11 24.60 -10.19
C ASN A 212 -6.49 24.87 -10.82
N SER A 213 -6.94 24.02 -11.74
CA SER A 213 -8.27 24.11 -12.36
C SER A 213 -9.39 23.89 -11.34
N SER A 214 -9.23 22.94 -10.43
CA SER A 214 -10.20 22.65 -9.37
C SER A 214 -10.27 23.76 -8.32
N LEU A 215 -9.14 24.38 -7.98
CA LEU A 215 -9.11 25.53 -7.08
C LEU A 215 -9.86 26.74 -7.65
N ARG A 216 -9.69 27.02 -8.95
CA ARG A 216 -10.43 28.08 -9.67
C ARG A 216 -11.92 27.76 -9.76
N PHE A 217 -12.28 26.51 -10.02
CA PHE A 217 -13.69 26.11 -10.07
C PHE A 217 -14.41 26.37 -8.73
N LEU A 218 -13.78 26.07 -7.59
CA LEU A 218 -14.36 26.37 -6.28
C LEU A 218 -14.46 27.87 -6.01
N GLU A 219 -13.48 28.65 -6.48
CA GLU A 219 -13.50 30.12 -6.43
C GLU A 219 -14.68 30.70 -7.21
N ASP A 220 -14.89 30.22 -8.44
CA ASP A 220 -16.00 30.62 -9.31
C ASP A 220 -17.37 30.27 -8.70
N LYS A 221 -17.43 29.25 -7.84
CA LYS A 221 -18.62 28.87 -7.07
C LYS A 221 -18.81 29.69 -5.79
N GLY A 222 -17.91 30.64 -5.49
CA GLY A 222 -17.93 31.44 -4.28
C GLY A 222 -17.60 30.66 -3.01
N ILE A 223 -16.91 29.52 -3.13
CA ILE A 223 -16.53 28.69 -1.98
C ILE A 223 -15.19 29.20 -1.44
N GLY A 224 -15.24 29.85 -0.28
CA GLY A 224 -14.08 30.45 0.38
C GLY A 224 -13.94 31.96 0.12
N GLN A 225 -13.16 32.65 0.94
CA GLN A 225 -12.88 34.07 0.73
C GLN A 225 -11.98 34.26 -0.51
N PRO A 226 -12.09 35.37 -1.25
CA PRO A 226 -11.09 35.68 -2.27
C PRO A 226 -9.71 35.86 -1.62
N ARG A 227 -8.63 35.59 -2.38
CA ARG A 227 -7.21 35.68 -1.97
C ARG A 227 -6.70 34.47 -1.16
N GLU A 228 -5.46 34.59 -0.66
CA GLU A 228 -4.66 33.53 -0.04
C GLU A 228 -5.37 32.73 1.06
N VAL A 229 -6.23 33.38 1.84
CA VAL A 229 -7.01 32.72 2.91
C VAL A 229 -8.05 31.76 2.36
N GLY A 230 -8.67 32.04 1.20
CA GLY A 230 -9.56 31.07 0.56
C GLY A 230 -8.83 29.97 -0.18
N ASP A 231 -7.64 30.22 -0.71
CA ASP A 231 -6.85 29.21 -1.41
C ASP A 231 -6.42 28.09 -0.46
N THR A 232 -6.03 28.43 0.77
CA THR A 232 -5.72 27.44 1.83
C THR A 232 -6.93 26.61 2.19
N PHE A 233 -8.07 27.25 2.47
CA PHE A 233 -9.33 26.54 2.76
C PHE A 233 -9.78 25.60 1.63
N ARG A 234 -9.73 26.07 0.37
CA ARG A 234 -10.08 25.26 -0.81
C ARG A 234 -9.10 24.09 -1.00
N THR A 235 -7.82 24.34 -0.77
CA THR A 235 -6.78 23.31 -0.79
C THR A 235 -7.06 22.23 0.25
N ASP A 236 -7.37 22.61 1.48
CA ASP A 236 -7.66 21.69 2.57
C ASP A 236 -8.88 20.83 2.28
N ILE A 237 -9.95 21.40 1.73
CA ILE A 237 -11.14 20.63 1.34
C ILE A 237 -10.77 19.54 0.34
N ILE A 238 -10.02 19.88 -0.72
CA ILE A 238 -9.65 18.92 -1.76
C ILE A 238 -8.72 17.84 -1.20
N LEU A 239 -7.69 18.24 -0.45
CA LEU A 239 -6.71 17.30 0.10
C LEU A 239 -7.30 16.41 1.19
N CYS A 240 -8.13 16.94 2.09
CA CYS A 240 -8.82 16.13 3.11
C CYS A 240 -9.77 15.12 2.46
N ARG A 241 -10.48 15.54 1.40
CA ARG A 241 -11.35 14.63 0.66
C ARG A 241 -10.54 13.54 -0.05
N ALA A 242 -9.46 13.89 -0.75
CA ALA A 242 -8.60 12.92 -1.41
C ALA A 242 -7.98 11.94 -0.40
N SER A 243 -7.47 12.45 0.72
CA SER A 243 -6.90 11.63 1.80
C SER A 243 -7.90 10.61 2.33
N ARG A 244 -9.12 11.07 2.67
CA ARG A 244 -10.19 10.20 3.16
C ARG A 244 -10.67 9.20 2.10
N ASP A 245 -10.93 9.66 0.88
CA ASP A 245 -11.54 8.85 -0.17
C ASP A 245 -10.56 7.80 -0.73
N LEU A 246 -9.25 8.02 -0.59
CA LEU A 246 -8.18 7.08 -0.92
C LEU A 246 -7.65 6.29 0.30
N GLY A 247 -8.06 6.61 1.53
CA GLY A 247 -7.56 5.96 2.74
C GLY A 247 -6.05 6.15 2.95
N LEU A 248 -5.54 7.38 2.75
CA LEU A 248 -4.13 7.71 2.90
C LEU A 248 -3.70 7.95 4.36
N ASP A 249 -4.66 7.94 5.28
CA ASP A 249 -4.48 8.05 6.73
C ASP A 249 -4.12 6.73 7.41
N LEU A 250 -3.99 5.63 6.65
CA LEU A 250 -3.60 4.34 7.19
C LEU A 250 -2.18 4.40 7.77
N GLU A 251 -2.03 4.03 9.03
CA GLU A 251 -0.71 3.86 9.65
C GLU A 251 -0.14 2.49 9.30
N LEU A 252 0.29 2.33 8.04
CA LEU A 252 1.04 1.16 7.61
C LEU A 252 2.53 1.42 7.84
N MET A 253 3.16 0.55 8.62
CA MET A 253 4.63 0.51 8.72
C MET A 253 5.18 0.21 7.33
N ASP A 254 6.08 1.04 6.84
CA ASP A 254 6.62 0.87 5.49
C ASP A 254 7.32 -0.50 5.35
N ILE A 255 7.07 -1.20 4.23
CA ILE A 255 7.59 -2.56 3.95
C ILE A 255 9.12 -2.60 4.15
N PHE A 256 9.76 -1.47 3.89
CA PHE A 256 11.21 -1.32 3.85
C PHE A 256 11.79 -0.73 5.15
N SER A 257 10.95 -0.31 6.10
CA SER A 257 11.41 0.33 7.34
C SER A 257 11.70 -0.66 8.46
N SER A 258 11.19 -1.89 8.39
CA SER A 258 11.52 -2.91 9.40
C SER A 258 12.97 -3.36 9.19
N PRO A 259 13.83 -3.28 10.22
CA PRO A 259 15.10 -3.98 10.21
C PRO A 259 14.82 -5.45 9.89
N ARG A 260 15.43 -5.97 8.82
CA ARG A 260 15.36 -7.40 8.55
C ARG A 260 16.22 -8.07 9.59
N GLU A 261 15.57 -8.68 10.56
CA GLU A 261 16.28 -9.61 11.43
C GLU A 261 16.90 -10.68 10.53
N PRO A 262 18.20 -10.98 10.69
CA PRO A 262 18.82 -12.04 9.93
C PRO A 262 18.01 -13.31 10.18
N PRO A 263 17.69 -14.09 9.13
CA PRO A 263 16.97 -15.34 9.31
C PRO A 263 17.74 -16.16 10.34
N ALA A 264 17.10 -16.47 11.47
CA ALA A 264 17.72 -17.28 12.51
C ALA A 264 18.24 -18.54 11.81
N PRO A 265 19.54 -18.88 11.93
CA PRO A 265 20.12 -20.01 11.23
C PRO A 265 19.32 -21.24 11.64
N THR A 266 18.44 -21.70 10.76
CA THR A 266 17.69 -22.92 10.96
C THR A 266 18.72 -24.03 10.76
N PRO A 267 19.06 -24.82 11.80
CA PRO A 267 20.07 -25.85 11.66
C PRO A 267 19.58 -26.88 10.65
N SER A 268 20.09 -26.78 9.42
CA SER A 268 19.83 -27.71 8.32
C SER A 268 20.65 -28.99 8.50
N TRP A 269 20.44 -29.67 9.63
CA TRP A 269 21.00 -31.00 9.89
C TRP A 269 20.06 -32.11 9.39
N VAL A 270 19.21 -31.83 8.39
CA VAL A 270 18.45 -32.88 7.71
C VAL A 270 19.28 -33.36 6.53
N SER A 271 20.07 -34.40 6.81
CA SER A 271 20.71 -35.31 5.87
C SER A 271 19.87 -35.47 4.59
N CYS A 272 20.37 -34.92 3.48
CA CYS A 272 19.83 -35.14 2.15
C CYS A 272 19.97 -36.63 1.79
N LYS A 273 18.92 -37.42 2.01
CA LYS A 273 18.70 -38.63 1.21
C LYS A 273 18.25 -38.18 -0.18
N PRO A 274 18.82 -38.72 -1.26
CA PRO A 274 18.36 -38.45 -2.62
C PRO A 274 17.03 -39.16 -2.84
N GLY A 275 15.94 -38.49 -2.46
CA GLY A 275 14.58 -38.89 -2.78
C GLY A 275 14.13 -38.14 -4.02
N THR A 276 13.88 -38.88 -5.10
CA THR A 276 13.17 -38.42 -6.30
C THR A 276 11.81 -37.84 -5.90
N SER A 277 11.72 -36.52 -5.78
CA SER A 277 10.43 -35.83 -5.64
C SER A 277 10.21 -34.94 -6.84
N ASP A 278 9.21 -35.29 -7.65
CA ASP A 278 8.66 -34.46 -8.70
C ASP A 278 8.23 -33.10 -8.12
N ILE A 279 8.98 -32.06 -8.49
CA ILE A 279 8.64 -30.68 -8.16
C ILE A 279 7.53 -30.24 -9.12
N PRO A 280 6.35 -29.82 -8.63
CA PRO A 280 5.28 -29.39 -9.51
C PRO A 280 5.67 -28.08 -10.19
N ALA A 281 5.58 -28.06 -11.53
CA ALA A 281 5.75 -26.87 -12.33
C ALA A 281 4.83 -25.74 -11.83
N HIS A 282 5.42 -24.56 -11.61
CA HIS A 282 4.70 -23.32 -11.28
C HIS A 282 3.68 -22.96 -12.38
N LYS A 283 2.47 -23.50 -12.27
CA LYS A 283 1.29 -22.80 -12.76
C LYS A 283 1.04 -21.64 -11.80
N ALA A 284 1.14 -20.42 -12.31
CA ALA A 284 0.65 -19.21 -11.63
C ALA A 284 -0.87 -19.28 -11.45
N ALA A 285 -1.33 -20.14 -10.55
CA ALA A 285 -2.69 -20.17 -10.04
C ALA A 285 -2.68 -19.39 -8.72
N PHE A 286 -2.59 -18.06 -8.79
CA PHE A 286 -2.63 -17.21 -7.61
C PHE A 286 -3.51 -15.98 -7.83
N LEU A 287 -4.78 -16.27 -8.10
CA LEU A 287 -5.84 -15.81 -7.24
C LEU A 287 -6.49 -17.09 -6.70
N ARG A 288 -5.87 -17.70 -5.68
CA ARG A 288 -6.64 -18.64 -4.86
C ARG A 288 -7.59 -17.74 -4.11
N PRO A 289 -8.91 -17.75 -4.38
CA PRO A 289 -9.82 -16.97 -3.57
C PRO A 289 -9.58 -17.41 -2.12
N PHE A 290 -9.16 -16.50 -1.24
CA PHE A 290 -9.01 -16.73 0.19
C PHE A 290 -10.35 -17.04 0.89
N SER A 291 -11.37 -17.41 0.11
CA SER A 291 -12.74 -17.73 0.49
C SER A 291 -12.85 -18.94 1.41
N ASN A 292 -11.87 -19.86 1.45
CA ASN A 292 -12.08 -21.17 2.07
C ASN A 292 -11.12 -21.52 3.21
N SER A 293 -10.53 -20.55 3.93
CA SER A 293 -9.98 -20.87 5.25
C SER A 293 -11.14 -20.93 6.25
N PRO A 294 -11.53 -22.13 6.74
CA PRO A 294 -12.64 -22.25 7.69
C PRO A 294 -12.37 -21.47 8.99
N VAL A 295 -11.09 -21.27 9.32
CA VAL A 295 -10.66 -20.52 10.51
C VAL A 295 -10.91 -19.03 10.31
N LEU A 296 -10.51 -18.45 9.17
CA LEU A 296 -10.68 -17.02 8.91
C LEU A 296 -12.17 -16.65 8.84
N HIS A 297 -12.98 -17.49 8.20
CA HIS A 297 -14.43 -17.30 8.14
C HIS A 297 -15.09 -17.41 9.54
N GLY A 298 -14.58 -18.29 10.40
CA GLY A 298 -14.98 -18.38 11.80
C GLY A 298 -14.67 -17.09 12.58
N VAL A 299 -13.46 -16.54 12.42
CA VAL A 299 -13.04 -15.30 13.07
C VAL A 299 -13.86 -14.11 12.59
N VAL A 300 -14.11 -13.98 11.29
CA VAL A 300 -14.93 -12.88 10.73
C VAL A 300 -16.38 -12.97 11.22
N LYS A 301 -16.97 -14.17 11.27
CA LYS A 301 -18.32 -14.35 11.85
C LYS A 301 -18.37 -14.06 13.34
N ALA A 302 -17.35 -14.48 14.10
CA ALA A 302 -17.26 -14.18 15.52
C ALA A 302 -17.14 -12.67 15.75
N TYR A 303 -16.31 -11.99 14.96
CA TYR A 303 -16.15 -10.54 15.03
C TYR A 303 -17.44 -9.79 14.65
N SER A 304 -18.13 -10.20 13.56
CA SER A 304 -19.39 -9.56 13.18
C SER A 304 -20.48 -9.75 14.23
N PHE A 305 -20.54 -10.93 14.86
CA PHE A 305 -21.44 -11.22 15.97
C PHE A 305 -21.10 -10.39 17.20
N LEU A 306 -19.83 -10.32 17.61
CA LEU A 306 -19.40 -9.50 18.75
C LEU A 306 -19.72 -8.02 18.52
N SER A 307 -19.45 -7.51 17.31
CA SER A 307 -19.71 -6.12 16.93
C SER A 307 -21.19 -5.78 16.97
N THR A 308 -22.07 -6.66 16.48
CA THR A 308 -23.53 -6.45 16.57
C THR A 308 -24.04 -6.51 18.00
N VAL A 309 -23.52 -7.42 18.82
CA VAL A 309 -23.87 -7.51 20.24
C VAL A 309 -23.42 -6.27 21.00
N LEU A 310 -22.18 -5.82 20.83
CA LEU A 310 -21.68 -4.58 21.44
C LEU A 310 -22.48 -3.36 20.95
N GLY A 311 -22.79 -3.28 19.66
CA GLY A 311 -23.62 -2.22 19.10
C GLY A 311 -25.02 -2.18 19.72
N ALA A 312 -25.62 -3.34 19.99
CA ALA A 312 -26.90 -3.43 20.71
C ALA A 312 -26.76 -2.95 22.16
N PHE A 313 -25.70 -3.35 22.88
CA PHE A 313 -25.46 -2.92 24.26
C PHE A 313 -25.17 -1.43 24.40
N VAL A 314 -24.57 -0.78 23.39
CA VAL A 314 -24.32 0.67 23.41
C VAL A 314 -25.54 1.47 22.93
N SER A 315 -26.28 0.96 21.94
CA SER A 315 -27.45 1.67 21.39
C SER A 315 -28.69 1.61 22.29
N MET A 316 -28.88 0.53 23.05
CA MET A 316 -30.03 0.40 23.95
C MET A 316 -30.08 1.47 25.06
N PRO A 317 -28.99 1.73 25.82
CA PRO A 317 -28.98 2.77 26.84
C PRO A 317 -29.22 4.16 26.27
N VAL A 318 -28.65 4.45 25.10
CA VAL A 318 -28.80 5.76 24.44
C VAL A 318 -30.25 5.96 23.99
N THR A 319 -30.89 4.94 23.41
CA THR A 319 -32.30 5.00 22.98
C THR A 319 -33.27 5.09 24.16
N ILE A 320 -33.01 4.35 25.25
CA ILE A 320 -33.79 4.46 26.50
C ILE A 320 -33.63 5.86 27.10
N ALA A 321 -32.40 6.39 27.16
CA ALA A 321 -32.13 7.73 27.67
C ALA A 321 -32.82 8.81 26.83
N THR A 322 -32.79 8.69 25.49
CA THR A 322 -33.50 9.63 24.62
C THR A 322 -35.00 9.55 24.87
N LEU A 323 -35.59 8.36 24.89
CA LEU A 323 -37.02 8.16 25.12
C LEU A 323 -37.48 8.71 26.48
N ALA A 324 -36.70 8.47 27.54
CA ALA A 324 -36.97 9.04 28.86
C ALA A 324 -36.94 10.58 28.82
N LEU A 325 -35.95 11.16 28.14
CA LEU A 325 -35.83 12.61 28.00
C LEU A 325 -36.98 13.19 27.17
N THR A 326 -37.45 12.52 26.12
CA THR A 326 -38.63 12.94 25.35
C THR A 326 -39.88 12.93 26.22
N ILE A 327 -40.09 11.89 27.02
CA ILE A 327 -41.23 11.81 27.97
C ILE A 327 -41.15 12.95 28.96
N VAL A 328 -40.00 13.15 29.61
CA VAL A 328 -39.80 14.26 30.56
C VAL A 328 -40.08 15.58 29.87
N CYS A 329 -39.54 15.86 28.69
CA CYS A 329 -39.81 17.10 27.96
C CYS A 329 -41.28 17.29 27.58
N PHE A 330 -42.01 16.21 27.27
CA PHE A 330 -43.42 16.28 26.90
C PHE A 330 -44.32 16.57 28.11
N TYR A 331 -44.04 15.93 29.24
CA TYR A 331 -44.83 16.08 30.48
C TYR A 331 -44.38 17.26 31.36
N SER A 332 -43.14 17.74 31.19
CA SER A 332 -42.62 18.91 31.89
C SER A 332 -43.05 20.23 31.25
N ARG A 333 -43.91 20.21 30.23
CA ARG A 333 -44.49 21.45 29.68
C ARG A 333 -45.17 22.21 30.83
N PRO A 334 -44.63 23.35 31.26
CA PRO A 334 -45.22 24.08 32.36
C PRO A 334 -46.60 24.58 31.93
N ILE A 335 -47.59 24.30 32.78
CA ILE A 335 -49.01 24.72 32.62
C ILE A 335 -49.16 26.24 32.44
N ALA A 336 -48.10 27.02 32.69
CA ALA A 336 -48.04 28.47 32.56
C ALA A 336 -48.12 29.03 31.12
N LEU A 337 -48.13 28.20 30.07
CA LEU A 337 -48.28 28.64 28.66
C LEU A 337 -49.65 28.32 28.04
N ARG A 338 -50.70 28.14 28.85
CA ARG A 338 -52.08 28.31 28.36
C ARG A 338 -52.41 29.80 28.33
N VAL A 339 -51.99 30.48 27.26
CA VAL A 339 -52.59 31.77 26.90
C VAL A 339 -54.05 31.49 26.56
N GLY A 340 -54.96 32.04 27.35
CA GLY A 340 -56.40 31.93 27.12
C GLY A 340 -56.77 32.48 25.74
N VAL A 341 -57.53 31.66 25.00
CA VAL A 341 -58.29 32.09 23.82
C VAL A 341 -59.70 32.45 24.28
#